data_AF-A0A4V1K2C8-F1
#
_entry.id   AF-A0A4V1K2C8-F1
#
_cell.length_a   1.000
_cell.length_b   1.000
_cell.length_c   1.000
_cell.angle_alpha   90.00
_cell.angle_beta   90.00
_cell.angle_gamma   90.00
#
_symmetry.space_group_name_H-M   'P 1'
#
loop_
_entity.id
_entity.type
_entity.pdbx_description
1 polymer ?
#
loop_
_entity_poly.entity_id
_entity_poly.type
_entity_poly.pdbx_seq_one_letter_code
_entity_poly.pdbx_strand_id
1 'polypeptide(L)'
;MNTDLSVSYSIAVFIIVLLGASVLNLLKQHYIFQITGIAFLFMVGIIRMTSIIQNGSVASLSQLYFTLLPILSGIGACLVSMSLGFWIFPIIRRKINN
;
A
#
# COMPACT_ATOMS: atom_id res chain seq x y z
N MET A 1 6.52 -22.57 2.20
CA MET A 1 6.09 -21.27 1.65
C MET A 1 7.37 -20.48 1.42
N ASN A 2 7.72 -20.20 0.16
CA ASN A 2 9.02 -19.58 -0.18
C ASN A 2 8.99 -18.10 0.27
N THR A 3 9.64 -17.83 1.39
CA THR A 3 9.73 -16.50 2.01
C THR A 3 10.26 -15.45 1.04
N ASP A 4 11.22 -15.83 0.19
CA ASP A 4 11.82 -14.92 -0.80
C ASP A 4 10.83 -14.43 -1.86
N LEU A 5 9.87 -15.28 -2.23
CA LEU A 5 8.83 -14.94 -3.19
C LEU A 5 7.81 -13.97 -2.57
N SER A 6 7.41 -14.20 -1.32
CA SER A 6 6.50 -13.31 -0.58
C SER A 6 7.12 -11.93 -0.38
N VAL A 7 8.41 -11.86 -0.02
CA VAL A 7 9.14 -10.60 0.14
C VAL A 7 9.27 -9.86 -1.19
N SER A 8 9.69 -10.55 -2.25
CA SER A 8 9.82 -9.95 -3.59
C SER A 8 8.47 -9.43 -4.10
N TYR A 9 7.38 -10.17 -3.86
CA TYR A 9 6.03 -9.74 -4.20
C TYR A 9 5.60 -8.50 -3.42
N SER A 10 5.86 -8.43 -2.11
CA SER A 10 5.55 -7.24 -1.30
C SER A 10 6.31 -6.00 -1.73
N ILE A 11 7.58 -6.15 -2.17
CA ILE A 11 8.38 -5.05 -2.71
C ILE A 11 7.81 -4.59 -4.06
N ALA A 12 7.42 -5.51 -4.94
CA ALA A 12 6.79 -5.17 -6.21
C ALA A 12 5.48 -4.41 -6.00
N VAL A 13 4.62 -4.88 -5.09
CA VAL A 13 3.37 -4.20 -4.71
C VAL A 13 3.67 -2.81 -4.15
N PHE A 14 4.68 -2.66 -3.30
CA PHE A 14 5.09 -1.36 -2.77
C PHE A 14 5.45 -0.37 -3.89
N ILE A 15 6.31 -0.76 -4.83
CA ILE A 15 6.74 0.12 -5.92
C ILE A 15 5.58 0.49 -6.85
N ILE A 16 4.75 -0.48 -7.24
CA ILE A 16 3.61 -0.23 -8.13
C ILE A 16 2.61 0.74 -7.48
N VAL A 17 2.26 0.50 -6.21
CA VAL A 17 1.34 1.37 -5.46
C VAL A 17 1.96 2.74 -5.23
N LEU A 18 3.26 2.83 -4.93
CA LEU A 18 3.96 4.10 -4.74
C LEU A 18 3.94 4.95 -6.02
N LEU A 19 4.23 4.34 -7.17
CA LEU A 19 4.19 5.05 -8.46
C LEU A 19 2.77 5.50 -8.79
N GLY A 20 1.77 4.63 -8.64
CA GLY A 20 0.37 4.97 -8.86
C GLY A 20 -0.10 6.11 -7.95
N ALA A 21 0.18 6.03 -6.66
CA ALA A 21 -0.16 7.06 -5.69
C ALA A 21 0.57 8.38 -5.96
N SER A 22 1.82 8.33 -6.44
CA SER A 22 2.60 9.53 -6.79
C SER A 22 2.01 10.24 -8.01
N VAL A 23 1.53 9.52 -9.01
CA VAL A 23 0.81 10.12 -10.15
C VAL A 23 -0.46 10.82 -9.68
N LEU A 24 -1.22 10.18 -8.79
CA LEU A 24 -2.43 10.77 -8.20
C LEU A 24 -2.11 12.05 -7.40
N ASN A 25 -0.90 12.17 -6.87
CA ASN A 25 -0.44 13.34 -6.13
C ASN A 25 -0.27 14.61 -6.99
N LEU A 26 -0.28 14.52 -8.32
CA LEU A 26 -0.39 15.69 -9.18
C LEU A 26 -1.78 16.35 -9.13
N LEU A 27 -2.84 15.60 -8.81
CA LEU A 27 -4.21 16.12 -8.74
C LEU A 27 -4.41 17.00 -7.50
N LYS A 28 -5.41 17.89 -7.49
CA LYS A 28 -5.64 18.83 -6.38
C LYS A 28 -6.26 18.18 -5.12
N GLN A 29 -6.87 17.00 -5.26
CA GLN A 29 -7.56 16.24 -4.19
C GLN A 29 -6.92 14.86 -3.94
N HIS A 30 -5.61 14.78 -3.97
CA HIS A 30 -4.82 13.55 -3.82
C HIS A 30 -5.07 12.79 -2.52
N TYR A 31 -5.37 13.51 -1.43
CA TYR A 31 -5.61 12.91 -0.11
C TYR A 31 -6.82 11.96 -0.09
N ILE A 32 -7.88 12.28 -0.83
CA ILE A 32 -9.12 11.48 -0.84
C ILE A 32 -8.84 10.12 -1.47
N PHE A 33 -8.19 10.11 -2.64
CA PHE A 33 -7.86 8.88 -3.34
C PHE A 33 -6.90 7.98 -2.57
N GLN A 34 -5.92 8.55 -1.87
CA GLN A 34 -5.00 7.78 -1.03
C GLN A 34 -5.71 7.16 0.19
N ILE A 35 -6.58 7.91 0.87
CA ILE A 35 -7.37 7.38 1.99
C ILE A 35 -8.33 6.28 1.51
N THR A 36 -8.99 6.46 0.36
CA THR A 36 -9.82 5.42 -0.25
C THR A 36 -9.02 4.16 -0.56
N GLY A 37 -7.80 4.30 -1.09
CA GLY A 37 -6.90 3.17 -1.36
C GLY A 37 -6.49 2.42 -0.08
N ILE A 38 -6.17 3.16 0.99
CA ILE A 38 -5.85 2.56 2.30
C ILE A 38 -7.07 1.82 2.85
N ALA A 39 -8.26 2.44 2.82
CA ALA A 39 -9.49 1.82 3.31
C ALA A 39 -9.83 0.54 2.52
N PHE A 40 -9.64 0.55 1.20
CA PHE A 40 -9.85 -0.62 0.35
C PHE A 40 -8.87 -1.76 0.70
N LEU A 41 -7.57 -1.46 0.78
CA LEU A 41 -6.55 -2.46 1.15
C LEU A 41 -6.77 -3.01 2.56
N PHE A 42 -7.22 -2.16 3.48
CA PHE A 42 -7.57 -2.55 4.84
C PHE A 42 -8.75 -3.55 4.86
N MET A 43 -9.82 -3.26 4.13
CA MET A 43 -10.97 -4.17 4.00
C MET A 43 -10.58 -5.51 3.36
N VAL A 44 -9.76 -5.47 2.30
CA VAL A 44 -9.22 -6.69 1.66
C VAL A 44 -8.39 -7.51 2.66
N GLY A 45 -7.60 -6.82 3.50
CA GLY A 45 -6.84 -7.44 4.59
C GLY A 45 -7.74 -8.17 5.58
N ILE A 46 -8.81 -7.53 6.06
CA ILE A 46 -9.77 -8.16 6.98
C ILE A 46 -10.40 -9.40 6.34
N ILE A 47 -10.90 -9.31 5.10
CA ILE A 47 -11.52 -10.43 4.40
C ILE A 47 -10.54 -11.61 4.25
N ARG A 48 -9.29 -11.33 3.86
CA ARG A 48 -8.22 -12.34 3.77
C ARG A 48 -7.94 -13.00 5.11
N MET A 49 -7.84 -12.23 6.20
CA MET A 49 -7.63 -12.77 7.54
C MET A 49 -8.79 -13.67 7.98
N THR A 50 -10.03 -13.23 7.79
CA THR A 50 -11.22 -14.01 8.14
C THR A 50 -11.28 -15.32 7.35
N SER A 51 -10.93 -15.30 6.05
CA SER A 51 -10.88 -16.51 5.22
C SER A 51 -9.83 -17.52 5.69
N ILE A 52 -8.65 -17.05 6.13
CA ILE A 52 -7.58 -17.93 6.66
C ILE A 52 -8.00 -18.56 7.99
N ILE A 53 -8.65 -17.79 8.87
CA ILE A 53 -9.14 -18.27 10.17
C ILE A 53 -10.26 -19.30 9.98
N GLN A 54 -11.19 -19.07 9.06
CA GLN A 54 -12.31 -19.99 8.80
C GLN A 54 -11.87 -21.31 8.15
N ASN A 55 -10.79 -21.31 7.37
CA ASN A 55 -10.28 -22.51 6.72
C ASN A 55 -9.53 -23.48 7.66
N GLY A 56 -9.64 -23.30 8.98
CA GLY A 56 -9.25 -24.30 9.98
C GLY A 56 -7.74 -24.57 10.10
N SER A 57 -6.90 -23.83 9.40
CA SER A 57 -5.45 -23.93 9.53
C SER A 57 -5.06 -23.29 10.85
N VAL A 58 -4.36 -24.02 11.70
CA VAL A 58 -3.51 -23.50 12.79
C VAL A 58 -2.42 -22.65 12.11
N ALA A 59 -2.81 -21.48 11.60
CA ALA A 59 -1.96 -20.62 10.81
C ALA A 59 -0.95 -20.03 11.79
N SER A 60 0.29 -20.50 11.69
CA SER A 60 1.42 -19.89 12.38
C SER A 60 1.35 -18.37 12.17
N LEU A 61 1.61 -17.60 13.22
CA LEU A 61 1.59 -16.13 13.18
C LEU A 61 2.45 -15.59 12.03
N SER A 62 3.54 -16.31 11.70
CA SER A 62 4.41 -16.01 10.55
C SER A 62 3.69 -16.12 9.20
N GLN A 63 2.80 -17.08 9.03
CA GLN A 63 2.07 -17.34 7.79
C GLN A 63 1.00 -16.28 7.52
N LEU A 64 0.31 -15.84 8.59
CA LEU A 64 -0.57 -14.67 8.55
C LEU A 64 0.22 -13.40 8.21
N TYR A 65 1.37 -13.20 8.86
CA TYR A 65 2.22 -12.04 8.62
C TYR A 65 2.71 -11.97 7.17
N PHE A 66 3.24 -13.05 6.60
CA PHE A 66 3.67 -13.09 5.20
C PHE A 66 2.52 -12.88 4.20
N THR A 67 1.30 -13.24 4.56
CA THR A 67 0.12 -13.02 3.71
C THR A 67 -0.37 -11.57 3.77
N LEU A 68 -0.24 -10.92 4.93
CA LEU A 68 -0.56 -9.50 5.12
C LEU A 68 0.54 -8.55 4.64
N LEU A 69 1.78 -9.01 4.57
CA LEU A 69 2.96 -8.23 4.18
C LEU A 69 2.76 -7.37 2.92
N PRO A 70 2.20 -7.89 1.79
CA PRO A 70 1.94 -7.05 0.62
C PRO A 70 0.82 -6.02 0.84
N ILE A 71 -0.16 -6.30 1.70
CA ILE A 71 -1.23 -5.35 2.03
C ILE A 71 -0.66 -4.22 2.89
N LEU A 72 0.16 -4.57 3.88
CA LEU A 72 0.89 -3.61 4.72
C LEU A 72 1.87 -2.77 3.89
N SER A 73 2.57 -3.37 2.92
CA SER A 73 3.46 -2.62 2.02
C SER A 73 2.67 -1.66 1.13
N GLY A 74 1.51 -2.07 0.59
CA GLY A 74 0.62 -1.18 -0.17
C GLY A 74 0.12 0.02 0.65
N ILE A 75 -0.33 -0.22 1.89
CA ILE A 75 -0.73 0.86 2.81
C ILE A 75 0.46 1.78 3.12
N GLY A 76 1.63 1.22 3.39
CA GLY A 76 2.87 1.97 3.59
C GLY A 76 3.24 2.84 2.39
N ALA A 77 3.12 2.31 1.16
CA ALA A 77 3.37 3.05 -0.06
C ALA A 77 2.40 4.23 -0.23
N CYS A 78 1.12 4.06 0.10
CA CYS A 78 0.14 5.15 0.09
C CYS A 78 0.49 6.24 1.11
N LEU A 79 0.91 5.88 2.33
CA LEU A 79 1.32 6.83 3.37
C LEU A 79 2.61 7.57 3.01
N VAL A 80 3.60 6.87 2.46
CA VAL A 80 4.85 7.46 1.98
C VAL A 80 4.58 8.39 0.79
N SER A 81 3.71 8.00 -0.13
CA SER A 81 3.31 8.88 -1.22
C SER A 81 2.59 10.14 -0.72
N MET A 82 1.76 10.03 0.32
CA MET A 82 1.11 11.18 0.96
C MET A 82 2.13 12.14 1.57
N SER A 83 3.13 11.63 2.30
CA SER A 83 4.18 12.48 2.90
C SER A 83 5.09 13.13 1.85
N LEU A 84 5.49 12.38 0.81
CA LEU A 84 6.18 12.94 -0.36
C LEU A 84 5.31 13.98 -1.08
N GLY A 85 4.01 13.79 -1.07
CA GLY A 85 3.05 14.68 -1.67
C GLY A 85 2.97 16.06 -1.02
N PHE A 86 3.12 16.11 0.31
CA PHE A 86 3.21 17.37 1.04
C PHE A 86 4.56 18.06 0.89
N TRP A 87 5.65 17.32 0.64
CA TRP A 87 6.99 17.88 0.67
C TRP A 87 7.56 18.20 -0.73
N ILE A 88 7.43 17.26 -1.68
CA ILE A 88 8.07 17.31 -3.00
C ILE A 88 7.17 17.94 -4.06
N PHE A 89 5.88 17.60 -4.07
CA PHE A 89 4.95 18.10 -5.09
C PHE A 89 4.67 19.61 -5.05
N PRO A 90 4.63 20.33 -3.90
CA PRO A 90 4.51 21.79 -3.94
C PRO A 90 5.73 22.46 -4.59
N ILE A 91 6.93 21.90 -4.40
CA ILE A 91 8.17 22.39 -5.04
C ILE A 91 8.11 22.16 -6.56
N ILE A 92 7.68 20.98 -6.99
CA ILE A 92 7.53 20.64 -8.42
C ILE A 92 6.44 21.49 -9.09
N ARG A 93 5.27 21.63 -8.46
CA ARG A 93 4.18 22.45 -9.01
C ARG A 93 4.59 23.92 -9.13
N ARG A 94 5.40 24.43 -8.20
CA ARG A 94 5.97 25.78 -8.27
C ARG A 94 6.99 25.94 -9.40
N LYS A 95 7.70 24.88 -9.80
CA LYS A 95 8.72 24.89 -10.87
C LYS A 95 8.13 24.70 -12.28
N ILE A 96 6.96 24.09 -12.40
CA ILE A 96 6.25 23.92 -13.68
C ILE A 96 5.46 25.17 -14.06
N ASN A 97 5.03 25.96 -13.07
CA ASN A 97 4.19 27.15 -13.28
C ASN A 97 4.97 28.47 -13.35
N ASN A 98 6.30 28.41 -13.36
CA ASN A 98 7.25 29.53 -13.48
C ASN A 98 8.11 29.30 -14.72
#